data_AF-A0A0D8HLN6-F1
#
_entry.id   AF-A0A0D8HLN6-F1
#
_cell.length_a   1.000
_cell.length_b   1.000
_cell.length_c   1.000
_cell.angle_alpha   90.00
_cell.angle_beta   90.00
_cell.angle_gamma   90.00
#
_symmetry.space_group_name_H-M   'P 1'
#
loop_
_entity.id
_entity.type
_entity.pdbx_description
1 polymer ?
#
loop_
_entity_poly.entity_id
_entity_poly.type
_entity_poly.pdbx_seq_one_letter_code
_entity_poly.pdbx_strand_id
1 'polypeptide(L)'
;MSGRRTYCSDACRALAYRRRHDIGSILPVTVPGSKSHRGFTVYECRCCGERSLGEQRCLECNTFMARVGIGGYCPSCDEPISITDLLGEELTQARK
;
A
#
# COMPACT_ATOMS: atom_id res chain seq x y z
N MET A 1 -24.91 -4.57 -36.45
CA MET A 1 -24.10 -5.55 -35.70
C MET A 1 -22.68 -5.00 -35.55
N SER A 2 -22.42 -4.18 -34.52
CA SER A 2 -21.09 -3.58 -34.31
C SER A 2 -20.29 -4.51 -33.40
N GLY A 3 -19.38 -5.29 -33.97
CA GLY A 3 -18.42 -6.07 -33.18
C GLY A 3 -17.62 -5.17 -32.24
N ARG A 4 -17.05 -5.73 -31.16
CA ARG A 4 -16.24 -5.02 -30.14
C ARG A 4 -15.05 -4.29 -30.78
N ARG A 5 -15.28 -3.10 -31.35
CA ARG A 5 -14.22 -2.23 -31.84
C ARG A 5 -13.57 -1.57 -30.62
N THR A 6 -12.28 -1.86 -30.42
CA THR A 6 -11.46 -1.26 -29.35
C THR A 6 -11.19 0.23 -29.58
N TYR A 7 -11.36 0.73 -30.81
CA TYR A 7 -11.08 2.11 -31.18
C TYR A 7 -12.32 2.77 -31.79
N CYS A 8 -12.49 4.06 -31.50
CA CYS A 8 -13.56 4.90 -32.05
C CYS A 8 -13.56 5.00 -33.58
N SER A 9 -12.38 4.95 -34.20
CA SER A 9 -12.19 5.08 -35.64
C SER A 9 -10.82 4.55 -36.06
N ASP A 10 -10.58 4.43 -37.37
CA ASP A 10 -9.27 4.08 -37.91
C ASP A 10 -8.22 5.17 -37.62
N ALA A 11 -8.63 6.44 -37.55
CA ALA A 11 -7.78 7.53 -37.10
C ALA A 11 -7.35 7.35 -35.63
N CYS A 12 -8.29 6.95 -34.76
CA CYS A 12 -8.00 6.62 -33.35
C CYS A 12 -7.02 5.43 -33.25
N ARG A 13 -7.20 4.41 -34.10
CA ARG A 13 -6.31 3.24 -34.18
C ARG A 13 -4.90 3.62 -34.61
N ALA A 14 -4.76 4.43 -35.66
CA ALA A 14 -3.46 4.90 -36.17
C ALA A 14 -2.73 5.81 -35.17
N LEU A 15 -3.45 6.69 -34.47
CA LEU A 15 -2.88 7.52 -33.40
C LEU A 15 -2.34 6.67 -32.25
N ALA A 16 -3.10 5.65 -31.82
CA ALA A 16 -2.66 4.72 -30.78
C ALA A 16 -1.43 3.90 -31.22
N TYR A 17 -1.37 3.48 -32.48
CA TYR A 17 -0.18 2.84 -33.05
C TYR A 17 1.04 3.75 -32.99
N ARG A 18 0.93 5.00 -33.47
CA ARG A 18 2.03 5.97 -33.42
C ARG A 18 2.54 6.20 -32.01
N ARG A 19 1.65 6.42 -31.03
CA ARG A 19 2.03 6.63 -29.62
C ARG A 19 2.79 5.44 -29.01
N ARG A 20 2.45 4.20 -29.39
CA ARG A 20 3.16 3.01 -28.90
C ARG A 20 4.52 2.82 -29.55
N HIS A 21 4.67 3.25 -30.81
CA HIS A 21 5.92 3.13 -31.56
C HIS A 21 6.83 4.35 -31.41
N ASP A 22 6.32 5.46 -30.88
CA ASP A 22 7.09 6.63 -30.45
C ASP A 22 7.76 6.39 -29.09
N ILE A 23 8.49 5.28 -28.98
CA ILE A 23 9.20 4.83 -27.78
C ILE A 23 10.31 5.83 -27.38
N GLY A 24 10.78 6.64 -28.34
CA GLY A 24 11.82 7.66 -28.11
C GLY A 24 11.32 8.92 -27.39
N SER A 25 10.01 9.22 -27.41
CA SER A 25 9.47 10.44 -26.78
C SER A 25 9.02 10.24 -25.32
N ILE A 26 8.93 9.00 -24.84
CA ILE A 26 8.48 8.71 -23.47
C ILE A 26 9.70 8.72 -22.55
N LEU A 27 9.83 9.77 -21.74
CA LEU A 27 10.82 9.80 -20.68
C LEU A 27 10.56 8.61 -19.73
N PRO A 28 11.59 7.84 -19.34
CA PRO A 28 11.42 6.75 -18.40
C PRO A 28 10.88 7.32 -17.08
N VAL A 29 9.70 6.88 -16.67
CA VAL A 29 9.18 7.18 -15.35
C VAL A 29 9.99 6.37 -14.35
N THR A 30 10.83 7.03 -13.56
CA THR A 30 11.50 6.41 -12.42
C THR A 30 10.47 6.19 -11.31
N VAL A 31 10.02 4.95 -11.17
CA VAL A 31 9.22 4.54 -10.00
C VAL A 31 10.20 4.31 -8.84
N PRO A 32 10.03 4.98 -7.69
CA PRO A 32 10.84 4.68 -6.51
C PRO A 32 10.74 3.20 -6.14
N GLY A 33 11.85 2.60 -5.70
CA GLY A 33 11.82 1.24 -5.16
C GLY A 33 10.82 1.12 -4.00
N SER A 34 10.21 -0.06 -3.84
CA SER A 34 9.29 -0.27 -2.72
C SER A 34 10.04 -0.08 -1.40
N LYS A 35 9.51 0.80 -0.54
CA LYS A 35 10.02 0.96 0.82
C LYS A 35 9.34 -0.05 1.73
N SER A 36 10.10 -0.60 2.68
CA SER A 36 9.51 -1.45 3.72
C SER A 36 8.47 -0.66 4.51
N HIS A 37 7.30 -1.26 4.71
CA HIS A 37 6.24 -0.67 5.53
C HIS A 37 6.50 -0.83 7.04
N ARG A 38 7.60 -1.48 7.43
CA ARG A 38 7.88 -1.82 8.84
C ARG A 38 7.86 -0.59 9.74
N GLY A 39 8.51 0.51 9.34
CA GLY A 39 8.62 1.72 10.16
C GLY A 39 7.31 2.41 10.52
N PHE A 40 6.20 2.06 9.85
CA PHE A 40 4.86 2.59 10.12
C PHE A 40 3.81 1.49 10.26
N THR A 41 4.24 0.27 10.60
CA THR A 41 3.32 -0.83 10.89
C THR A 41 3.13 -0.94 12.40
N VAL A 42 1.89 -0.93 12.86
CA VAL A 42 1.53 -1.21 14.25
C VAL A 42 1.41 -2.72 14.43
N TYR A 43 2.06 -3.22 15.48
CA TYR A 43 2.01 -4.60 15.92
C TYR A 43 1.39 -4.69 17.31
N GLU A 44 0.71 -5.80 17.61
CA GLU A 44 0.10 -6.06 18.92
C GLU A 44 0.51 -7.45 19.43
N CYS A 45 0.94 -7.50 20.68
CA CYS A 45 1.28 -8.74 21.36
C CYS A 45 0.00 -9.49 21.72
N ARG A 46 -0.14 -10.72 21.23
CA ARG A 46 -1.31 -11.57 21.54
C ARG A 46 -1.31 -12.11 22.98
N CYS A 47 -0.19 -11.98 23.70
CA CYS A 47 -0.05 -12.44 25.08
C CYS A 47 -0.45 -11.35 26.08
N CYS A 48 0.05 -10.13 25.91
CA CYS A 48 -0.17 -9.03 26.87
C CYS A 48 -0.93 -7.82 26.33
N GLY A 49 -1.24 -7.79 25.02
CA GLY A 49 -1.93 -6.67 24.38
C GLY A 49 -1.04 -5.45 24.08
N GLU A 50 0.24 -5.47 24.50
CA GLU A 50 1.19 -4.38 24.24
C GLU A 50 1.26 -4.07 22.74
N ARG A 51 1.31 -2.79 22.38
CA ARG A 51 1.41 -2.34 20.99
C ARG A 51 2.74 -1.65 20.74
N SER A 52 3.24 -1.77 19.52
CA SER A 52 4.49 -1.16 19.10
C SER A 52 4.44 -0.69 17.65
N LEU A 53 5.20 0.35 17.32
CA LEU A 53 5.39 0.82 15.95
C LEU A 53 6.69 0.25 15.39
N GLY A 54 6.58 -0.64 14.41
CA GLY A 54 7.71 -1.22 13.68
C GLY A 54 8.50 -2.32 14.40
N GLU A 55 8.25 -2.55 15.69
CA GLU A 55 8.87 -3.66 16.42
C GLU A 55 8.01 -4.91 16.46
N GLN A 56 8.51 -6.00 15.90
CA GLN A 56 7.76 -7.26 15.73
C GLN A 56 7.86 -8.19 16.94
N ARG A 57 8.71 -7.87 17.91
CA ARG A 57 8.88 -8.67 19.13
C ARG A 57 8.45 -7.83 20.32
N CYS A 58 7.58 -8.41 21.13
CA CYS A 58 7.20 -7.81 22.40
C CYS A 58 8.41 -7.82 23.35
N LEU A 59 8.71 -6.69 23.98
CA LEU A 59 9.82 -6.60 24.94
C LEU A 59 9.57 -7.44 26.18
N GLU A 60 8.33 -7.47 26.66
CA GLU A 60 7.94 -8.18 27.88
C GLU A 60 7.78 -9.69 27.65
N CYS A 61 7.00 -10.10 26.65
CA CYS A 61 6.72 -11.52 26.41
C CYS A 61 7.77 -12.22 25.54
N ASN A 62 8.64 -11.47 24.85
CA ASN A 62 9.61 -11.98 23.88
C ASN A 62 9.01 -12.90 22.77
N THR A 63 7.72 -12.72 22.48
CA THR A 63 7.01 -13.42 21.41
C THR A 63 6.86 -12.52 20.19
N PHE A 64 6.65 -13.14 19.02
CA PHE A 64 6.30 -12.40 17.81
C PHE A 64 4.88 -11.84 17.92
N MET A 65 4.75 -10.56 17.59
CA MET A 65 3.51 -9.81 17.65
C MET A 65 2.72 -9.94 16.34
N ALA A 66 1.40 -9.85 16.41
CA ALA A 66 0.53 -9.84 15.24
C ALA A 66 0.53 -8.45 14.59
N ARG A 67 0.49 -8.40 13.25
CA ARG A 67 0.31 -7.13 12.53
C ARG A 67 -1.12 -6.65 12.71
N VAL A 68 -1.29 -5.42 13.21
CA VAL A 68 -2.61 -4.76 13.28
C VAL A 68 -2.88 -4.02 11.97
N GLY A 69 -1.95 -3.18 11.54
CA GLY A 69 -2.15 -2.34 10.36
C GLY A 69 -1.05 -1.31 10.16
N ILE A 70 -1.24 -0.43 9.17
CA ILE A 70 -0.42 0.78 9.05
C ILE A 70 -0.91 1.82 10.05
N GLY A 71 0.01 2.64 10.58
CA GLY A 71 -0.30 3.60 11.62
C GLY A 71 0.91 4.42 12.06
N GLY A 72 0.80 4.99 13.25
CA GLY A 72 1.81 5.84 13.87
C GLY A 72 1.54 6.03 15.35
N TYR A 73 2.20 7.01 15.96
CA TYR A 73 1.92 7.41 17.33
C TYR A 73 0.82 8.46 17.38
N CYS A 74 -0.10 8.33 18.34
CA CYS A 74 -1.12 9.32 18.59
C CYS A 74 -0.48 10.61 19.11
N PRO A 75 -0.74 11.78 18.51
CA PRO A 75 -0.12 13.03 18.94
C PRO A 75 -0.57 13.51 20.33
N SER A 76 -1.62 12.93 20.90
CA SER A 76 -2.15 13.31 22.21
C SER A 76 -1.61 12.45 23.37
N CYS A 77 -1.33 11.18 23.15
CA CYS A 77 -0.93 10.24 24.21
C CYS A 77 0.34 9.43 23.87
N ASP A 78 0.89 9.59 22.67
CA ASP A 78 2.06 8.86 22.17
C ASP A 78 1.88 7.33 22.14
N GLU A 79 0.64 6.84 22.20
CA GLU A 79 0.35 5.41 22.05
C GLU A 79 0.31 5.01 20.56
N PRO A 80 0.78 3.79 20.20
CA PRO A 80 0.67 3.29 18.84
C PRO A 80 -0.79 3.09 18.43
N ILE A 81 -1.19 3.77 17.35
CA ILE A 81 -2.54 3.70 16.78
C ILE A 81 -2.49 3.37 15.29
N SER A 82 -3.33 2.43 14.85
CA SER A 82 -3.48 2.05 13.45
C SER A 82 -4.59 2.87 12.77
N ILE A 83 -4.54 2.96 11.44
CA ILE A 83 -5.61 3.60 10.67
C ILE A 83 -6.94 2.84 10.85
N THR A 84 -6.89 1.52 11.01
CA THR A 84 -8.07 0.69 11.31
C THR A 84 -8.74 1.10 12.61
N ASP A 85 -7.96 1.46 13.65
CA ASP A 85 -8.52 1.92 14.93
C ASP A 85 -9.27 3.26 14.76
N LEU A 86 -8.78 4.15 13.89
CA LEU A 86 -9.39 5.46 13.63
C LEU A 86 -10.66 5.36 12.77
N LEU A 87 -10.66 4.46 11.79
CA LEU A 87 -11.77 4.33 10.84
C LEU A 87 -12.82 3.32 11.29
N GLY A 88 -12.49 2.41 12.21
CA GLY A 88 -13.35 1.29 12.59
C GLY A 88 -13.54 0.25 11.48
N GLU A 89 -12.78 0.34 10.39
CA GLU A 89 -12.88 -0.51 9.21
C GLU A 89 -11.53 -1.19 8.93
N GLU A 90 -11.53 -2.50 8.68
CA GLU A 90 -10.31 -3.18 8.23
C GLU A 90 -9.94 -2.70 6.83
N LEU A 91 -8.88 -1.90 6.73
CA LEU A 91 -8.23 -1.62 5.46
C LEU A 91 -7.52 -2.89 4.96
N THR A 92 -8.27 -3.73 4.26
CA THR A 92 -7.71 -4.88 3.56
C THR A 92 -6.71 -4.39 2.52
N GLN A 93 -5.41 -4.52 2.80
CA GLN A 93 -4.40 -4.32 1.78
C GLN A 93 -4.59 -5.40 0.73
N ALA A 94 -4.87 -5.00 -0.51
CA ALA A 94 -4.86 -5.90 -1.65
C ALA A 94 -3.48 -6.57 -1.72
N ARG A 95 -3.38 -7.81 -1.25
CA ARG A 95 -2.19 -8.64 -1.47
C ARG A 95 -2.11 -8.89 -2.97
N LYS A 96 -0.98 -8.48 -3.56
CA LYS A 96 -0.64 -8.75 -4.95
C LYS A 96 -0.46 -10.25 -5.17
#